data_AF-A0A7W8YM68-F1
#
_entry.id   AF-A0A7W8YM68-F1
#
_cell.length_a   1.000
_cell.length_b   1.000
_cell.length_c   1.000
_cell.angle_alpha   90.00
_cell.angle_beta   90.00
_cell.angle_gamma   90.00
#
_symmetry.space_group_name_H-M   'P 1'
#
loop_
_entity.id
_entity.type
_entity.pdbx_description
1 polymer ?
#
loop_
_entity_poly.entity_id
_entity_poly.type
_entity_poly.pdbx_seq_one_letter_code
_entity_poly.pdbx_strand_id
1 'polypeptide(L)'
;MEKAPANIWYLPGPMFQYSEDVKALARQAGLKIIDANVAVGRTNAAEDVPEVTIKAEYLAQGASENGEREAALRAAHEQLLERERELDEREQRLVETERRIEALGAANEQAAARNADQAAANEAEAQRLRDEAAKQAAATLASAPKSKPGKADQA
;
A
#
# COMPACT_ATOMS: atom_id res chain seq x y z
N MET A 1 -56.67 14.14 -14.04
CA MET A 1 -55.33 14.68 -14.33
C MET A 1 -55.23 14.84 -15.83
N GLU A 2 -55.38 16.06 -16.34
CA GLU A 2 -55.10 16.36 -17.76
C GLU A 2 -53.66 15.96 -18.06
N LYS A 3 -53.45 14.98 -18.94
CA LYS A 3 -52.11 14.71 -19.48
C LYS A 3 -51.72 15.95 -20.28
N ALA A 4 -50.66 16.64 -19.85
CA ALA A 4 -50.05 17.69 -20.65
C ALA A 4 -49.75 17.15 -22.07
N PRO A 5 -50.00 17.91 -23.14
CA PRO A 5 -49.80 17.43 -24.50
C PRO A 5 -48.31 17.09 -24.72
N ALA A 6 -48.06 15.91 -25.29
CA ALA A 6 -46.73 15.44 -25.63
C ALA A 6 -46.14 16.30 -26.75
N ASN A 7 -45.30 17.28 -26.40
CA ASN A 7 -44.76 18.28 -27.32
C ASN A 7 -43.25 18.50 -27.16
N ILE A 8 -42.57 17.63 -26.42
CA ILE A 8 -41.13 17.74 -26.18
C ILE A 8 -40.37 16.80 -27.11
N TRP A 9 -39.46 17.35 -27.90
CA TRP A 9 -38.52 16.59 -28.69
C TRP A 9 -37.19 16.50 -27.94
N TYR A 10 -36.89 15.31 -27.41
CA TYR A 10 -35.60 15.05 -26.76
C TYR A 10 -34.55 14.68 -27.81
N LEU A 11 -33.74 15.65 -28.20
CA LEU A 11 -32.69 15.46 -29.19
C LEU A 11 -31.32 15.64 -28.53
N PRO A 12 -30.38 14.67 -28.64
CA PRO A 12 -29.06 14.83 -28.06
C PRO A 12 -28.33 16.00 -28.73
N GLY A 13 -27.91 16.98 -27.93
CA GLY A 13 -27.08 18.09 -28.41
C GLY A 13 -25.65 17.62 -28.71
N PRO A 14 -24.83 18.45 -29.39
CA PRO A 14 -25.12 19.77 -29.96
C PRO A 14 -25.90 19.78 -31.29
N MET A 15 -26.84 20.73 -31.46
CA MET A 15 -27.73 20.77 -32.64
C MET A 15 -27.04 21.11 -33.98
N PHE A 16 -25.81 21.67 -33.98
CA PHE A 16 -25.08 21.96 -35.23
C PHE A 16 -24.55 20.70 -35.93
N GLN A 17 -24.57 19.57 -35.21
CA GLN A 17 -24.10 18.29 -35.71
C GLN A 17 -25.08 17.63 -36.67
N TYR A 18 -26.32 18.10 -36.73
CA TYR A 18 -27.35 17.59 -37.64
C TYR A 18 -27.28 18.30 -39.00
N SER A 19 -27.61 17.56 -40.05
CA SER A 19 -27.63 18.05 -41.44
C SER A 19 -28.79 19.02 -41.67
N GLU A 20 -29.91 18.77 -41.02
CA GLU A 20 -31.14 19.55 -41.13
C GLU A 20 -31.19 20.73 -40.15
N ASP A 21 -32.01 21.74 -40.46
CA ASP A 21 -32.33 22.80 -39.50
C ASP A 21 -33.33 22.28 -38.45
N VAL A 22 -32.78 21.62 -37.43
CA VAL A 22 -33.51 21.06 -36.29
C VAL A 22 -34.45 22.10 -35.65
N LYS A 23 -34.06 23.37 -35.59
CA LYS A 23 -34.87 24.43 -34.98
C LYS A 23 -36.07 24.79 -35.85
N ALA A 24 -35.88 24.85 -37.17
CA ALA A 24 -36.97 25.05 -38.11
C ALA A 24 -37.95 23.87 -38.09
N LEU A 25 -37.44 22.63 -38.07
CA LEU A 25 -38.25 21.41 -38.00
C LEU A 25 -39.10 21.36 -36.72
N ALA A 26 -38.50 21.65 -35.56
CA ALA A 26 -39.23 21.70 -34.30
C ALA A 26 -40.33 22.78 -34.33
N ARG A 27 -40.04 23.97 -34.87
CA ARG A 27 -41.02 25.05 -34.97
C ARG A 27 -42.18 24.69 -35.91
N GLN A 28 -41.90 24.03 -37.03
CA GLN A 28 -42.91 23.59 -37.99
C GLN A 28 -43.82 22.51 -37.39
N ALA A 29 -43.26 21.61 -36.59
CA ALA A 29 -43.99 20.55 -35.88
C ALA A 29 -44.62 21.02 -34.55
N GLY A 30 -44.41 22.26 -34.12
CA GLY A 30 -44.91 22.78 -32.83
C GLY A 30 -44.25 22.16 -31.59
N LEU A 31 -43.03 21.62 -31.75
CA LEU A 31 -42.27 20.90 -30.72
C LEU A 31 -41.28 21.81 -29.99
N LYS A 32 -41.02 21.50 -28.72
CA LYS A 32 -39.98 22.12 -27.89
C LYS A 32 -38.79 21.17 -27.80
N ILE A 33 -37.61 21.61 -28.25
CA ILE A 33 -36.41 20.77 -28.17
C ILE A 33 -35.81 20.85 -26.77
N ILE A 34 -35.54 19.70 -26.17
CA ILE A 34 -34.75 19.57 -24.94
C ILE A 34 -33.57 18.65 -25.24
N ASP A 35 -32.40 19.00 -24.70
CA ASP A 35 -31.22 18.15 -24.87
C ASP A 35 -31.38 16.84 -24.09
N ALA A 36 -31.32 15.72 -24.81
CA ALA A 36 -31.47 14.39 -24.25
C ALA A 36 -30.32 14.00 -23.31
N ASN A 37 -29.14 14.61 -23.44
CA ASN A 37 -27.95 14.27 -22.64
C ASN A 37 -28.03 14.79 -21.20
N VAL A 38 -28.83 15.84 -20.96
CA VAL A 38 -28.97 16.48 -19.64
C VAL A 38 -30.34 16.22 -19.00
N ALA A 39 -31.28 15.66 -19.75
CA ALA A 39 -32.62 15.38 -19.26
C ALA A 39 -32.62 14.18 -18.30
N VAL A 40 -33.10 14.40 -17.07
CA VAL A 40 -33.24 13.35 -16.03
C VAL A 40 -34.40 12.37 -16.34
N GLY A 41 -35.16 12.61 -17.42
CA GLY A 41 -36.25 11.75 -17.88
C GLY A 41 -36.89 12.28 -19.17
N ARG A 42 -37.81 11.51 -19.76
CA ARG A 42 -38.47 11.81 -21.05
C ARG A 42 -39.96 12.11 -20.89
N THR A 43 -40.32 12.92 -19.92
CA THR A 43 -41.72 13.29 -19.64
C THR A 43 -42.27 14.18 -20.77
N ASN A 44 -43.52 13.94 -21.20
CA ASN A 44 -44.16 14.66 -22.32
C ASN A 44 -43.39 14.58 -23.65
N ALA A 45 -42.59 13.53 -23.84
CA ALA A 45 -41.92 13.28 -25.11
C ALA A 45 -42.96 13.12 -26.23
N ALA A 46 -42.81 13.89 -27.30
CA ALA A 46 -43.63 13.78 -28.49
C ALA A 46 -43.45 12.39 -29.14
N GLU A 47 -44.56 11.79 -29.56
CA GLU A 47 -44.57 10.48 -30.24
C GLU A 47 -44.19 10.63 -31.72
N ASP A 48 -44.61 11.73 -32.34
CA ASP A 48 -44.30 12.06 -33.74
C ASP A 48 -43.24 13.17 -33.76
N VAL A 49 -42.00 12.81 -34.13
CA VAL A 49 -40.85 13.71 -34.18
C VAL A 49 -40.19 13.64 -35.56
N PRO A 50 -39.68 14.77 -36.09
CA PRO A 50 -38.95 14.78 -37.35
C PRO A 50 -37.70 13.90 -37.30
N GLU A 51 -37.46 13.15 -38.37
CA GLU A 51 -36.21 12.42 -38.55
C GLU A 51 -35.08 13.39 -38.91
N VAL A 52 -33.93 13.25 -38.25
CA VAL A 52 -32.75 14.09 -38.46
C VAL A 52 -31.50 13.23 -38.51
N THR A 53 -30.53 13.65 -39.32
CA THR A 53 -29.31 12.89 -39.58
C THR A 53 -28.09 13.65 -39.08
N ILE A 54 -27.25 13.00 -38.28
CA ILE A 54 -25.97 13.58 -37.86
C ILE A 54 -25.00 13.59 -39.06
N LYS A 55 -24.31 14.72 -39.27
CA LYS A 55 -23.31 14.86 -40.33
C LYS A 55 -22.15 13.89 -40.11
N ALA A 56 -21.61 13.36 -41.22
CA ALA A 56 -20.62 12.29 -41.20
C ALA A 56 -19.34 12.66 -40.41
N GLU A 57 -18.91 13.93 -40.43
CA GLU A 57 -17.73 14.41 -39.71
C GLU A 57 -17.86 14.24 -38.19
N TYR A 58 -19.04 14.43 -37.62
CA TYR A 58 -19.26 14.31 -36.18
C TYR A 58 -19.46 12.85 -35.74
N LEU A 59 -20.01 12.01 -36.61
CA LEU A 59 -20.06 10.56 -36.38
C LEU A 59 -18.66 9.96 -36.33
N ALA A 60 -17.81 10.31 -37.29
CA ALA A 60 -16.43 9.84 -37.34
C ALA A 60 -15.62 10.33 -36.14
N GLN A 61 -15.78 11.60 -35.75
CA GLN A 61 -15.12 12.16 -34.57
C GLN A 61 -15.55 11.45 -33.28
N GLY A 62 -16.86 11.27 -33.06
CA GLY A 62 -17.37 10.59 -31.86
C GLY A 62 -16.93 9.12 -31.77
N ALA A 63 -16.86 8.41 -32.90
CA ALA A 63 -16.32 7.06 -32.93
C ALA A 63 -14.82 7.02 -32.59
N SER A 64 -14.03 7.98 -33.08
CA SER A 64 -12.60 8.09 -32.77
C SER A 64 -12.35 8.37 -31.29
N GLU A 65 -13.01 9.40 -30.74
CA GLU A 65 -12.86 9.80 -29.33
C GLU A 65 -13.28 8.68 -28.36
N ASN A 66 -14.37 7.97 -28.67
CA ASN A 66 -14.78 6.81 -27.87
C ASN A 66 -13.78 5.65 -27.97
N GLY A 67 -13.25 5.38 -29.16
CA GLY A 67 -12.23 4.36 -29.35
C GLY A 67 -10.95 4.65 -28.57
N GLU A 68 -10.49 5.91 -28.59
CA GLU A 68 -9.35 6.37 -27.78
C GLU A 68 -9.61 6.25 -26.28
N ARG A 69 -10.81 6.65 -25.83
CA ARG A 69 -11.21 6.54 -24.42
C ARG A 69 -11.27 5.09 -23.96
N GLU A 70 -11.83 4.19 -24.77
CA GLU A 70 -11.86 2.76 -24.48
C GLU A 70 -10.46 2.16 -24.43
N ALA A 71 -9.58 2.55 -25.36
CA ALA A 71 -8.18 2.12 -25.33
C ALA A 71 -7.45 2.61 -24.07
N ALA A 72 -7.67 3.87 -23.67
CA ALA A 72 -7.12 4.43 -22.45
C ALA A 72 -7.64 3.71 -21.20
N LEU A 73 -8.94 3.37 -21.16
CA LEU A 73 -9.54 2.59 -20.07
C LEU A 73 -8.93 1.19 -19.96
N ARG A 74 -8.73 0.50 -21.08
CA ARG A 74 -8.05 -0.80 -21.10
C ARG A 74 -6.62 -0.69 -20.59
N ALA A 75 -5.85 0.28 -21.08
CA ALA A 75 -4.48 0.51 -20.63
C ALA A 75 -4.42 0.85 -19.13
N ALA A 76 -5.33 1.68 -18.62
CA ALA A 76 -5.42 2.00 -17.19
C ALA A 76 -5.75 0.75 -16.35
N HIS A 77 -6.65 -0.11 -16.84
CA HIS A 77 -6.98 -1.36 -16.16
C HIS A 77 -5.77 -2.30 -16.09
N GLU A 78 -5.01 -2.43 -17.18
CA GLU A 78 -3.78 -3.22 -17.21
C GLU A 78 -2.73 -2.70 -16.21
N GLN A 79 -2.57 -1.37 -16.12
CA GLN A 79 -1.68 -0.75 -15.13
C GLN A 79 -2.12 -1.03 -13.70
N LEU A 80 -3.42 -1.02 -13.41
CA LEU A 80 -3.93 -1.35 -12.09
C LEU A 80 -3.63 -2.81 -11.71
N LEU A 81 -3.80 -3.75 -12.64
CA LEU A 81 -3.46 -5.16 -12.42
C LEU A 81 -1.97 -5.36 -12.19
N GLU A 82 -1.11 -4.62 -12.89
CA GLU A 82 0.34 -4.65 -12.65
C GLU A 82 0.69 -4.09 -11.27
N ARG A 83 0.05 -2.98 -10.88
CA ARG A 83 0.26 -2.36 -9.57
C ARG A 83 -0.19 -3.27 -8.43
N GLU A 84 -1.28 -3.99 -8.61
CA GLU A 84 -1.76 -5.00 -7.65
C GLU A 84 -0.73 -6.10 -7.45
N ARG A 85 -0.18 -6.67 -8.54
CA ARG A 85 0.91 -7.65 -8.46
C ARG A 85 2.14 -7.13 -7.71
N GLU A 86 2.55 -5.89 -7.98
CA GLU A 86 3.70 -5.27 -7.30
C GLU A 86 3.46 -5.13 -5.79
N LEU A 87 2.22 -4.78 -5.40
CA LEU A 87 1.83 -4.66 -3.99
C LEU A 87 1.87 -6.03 -3.30
N ASP A 88 1.34 -7.07 -3.93
CA ASP A 88 1.37 -8.45 -3.39
C ASP A 88 2.80 -8.93 -3.16
N GLU A 89 3.70 -8.71 -4.13
CA GLU A 89 5.12 -9.04 -3.98
C GLU A 89 5.78 -8.26 -2.84
N ARG A 90 5.40 -6.98 -2.69
CA ARG A 90 5.94 -6.13 -1.64
C ARG A 90 5.47 -6.56 -0.26
N GLU A 91 4.20 -6.97 -0.14
CA GLU A 91 3.65 -7.54 1.09
C GLU A 91 4.37 -8.83 1.46
N GLN A 92 4.59 -9.73 0.51
CA GLN A 92 5.35 -10.96 0.74
C GLN A 92 6.76 -10.68 1.26
N ARG A 93 7.47 -9.71 0.66
CA ARG A 93 8.80 -9.29 1.13
C ARG A 93 8.77 -8.74 2.55
N LEU A 94 7.72 -8.00 2.92
CA LEU A 94 7.57 -7.47 4.29
C LEU A 94 7.35 -8.61 5.28
N VAL A 95 6.49 -9.56 4.97
CA VAL A 95 6.25 -10.75 5.81
C VAL A 95 7.54 -11.56 5.99
N GLU A 96 8.32 -11.76 4.94
CA GLU A 96 9.62 -12.45 5.04
C GLU A 96 10.62 -11.66 5.89
N THR A 97 10.64 -10.33 5.74
CA THR A 97 11.51 -9.46 6.52
C THR A 97 11.16 -9.48 8.00
N GLU A 98 9.86 -9.43 8.33
CA GLU A 98 9.36 -9.52 9.69
C GLU A 98 9.75 -10.85 10.34
N ARG A 99 9.50 -11.98 9.65
CA ARG A 99 9.95 -13.31 10.11
C ARG A 99 11.46 -13.37 10.34
N ARG A 100 12.24 -12.73 9.47
CA ARG A 100 13.70 -12.68 9.62
C ARG A 100 14.10 -11.86 10.86
N ILE A 101 13.44 -10.74 11.11
CA ILE A 101 13.70 -9.90 12.29
C ILE A 101 13.36 -10.69 13.56
N GLU A 102 12.21 -11.37 13.60
CA GLU A 102 11.83 -12.23 14.73
C GLU A 102 12.85 -13.34 14.98
N ALA A 103 13.29 -14.04 13.93
CA ALA A 103 14.30 -15.08 14.05
C ALA A 103 15.64 -14.54 14.56
N LEU A 104 16.06 -13.36 14.11
CA LEU A 104 17.25 -12.69 14.62
C LEU A 104 17.09 -12.25 16.09
N GLY A 105 15.91 -11.77 16.48
CA GLY A 105 15.57 -11.43 17.85
C GLY A 105 15.72 -12.65 18.77
N ALA A 106 15.08 -13.76 18.42
CA ALA A 106 15.16 -15.01 19.17
C ALA A 106 16.61 -15.55 19.24
N ALA A 107 17.36 -15.49 18.14
CA ALA A 107 18.76 -15.90 18.12
C ALA A 107 19.64 -15.03 19.03
N ASN A 108 19.40 -13.71 19.04
CA ASN A 108 20.12 -12.78 19.90
C ASN A 108 19.80 -13.02 21.38
N GLU A 109 18.54 -13.27 21.73
CA GLU A 109 18.14 -13.61 23.09
C GLU A 109 18.80 -14.91 23.57
N GLN A 110 18.80 -15.95 22.73
CA GLN A 110 19.49 -17.20 23.03
C GLN A 110 21.01 -17.01 23.20
N ALA A 111 21.62 -16.19 22.36
CA ALA A 111 23.04 -15.86 22.48
C ALA A 111 23.32 -15.10 23.78
N ALA A 112 22.46 -14.15 24.16
CA ALA A 112 22.57 -13.42 25.42
C ALA A 112 22.47 -14.35 26.63
N ALA A 113 21.52 -15.29 26.62
CA ALA A 113 21.39 -16.31 27.68
C ALA A 113 22.65 -17.17 27.80
N ARG A 114 23.17 -17.71 26.68
CA ARG A 114 24.41 -18.50 26.66
C ARG A 114 25.61 -17.70 27.18
N ASN A 115 25.71 -16.43 26.79
CA ASN A 115 26.79 -15.56 27.25
C ASN A 115 26.69 -15.30 28.76
N ALA A 116 25.48 -15.12 29.30
CA ALA A 116 25.26 -14.96 30.73
C ALA A 116 25.63 -16.24 31.51
N ASP A 117 25.19 -17.40 31.04
CA ASP A 117 25.52 -18.69 31.65
C ASP A 117 27.04 -18.94 31.64
N GLN A 118 27.70 -18.65 30.51
CA GLN A 118 29.15 -18.78 30.39
C GLN A 118 29.88 -17.80 31.32
N ALA A 119 29.40 -16.56 31.44
CA ALA A 119 29.98 -15.58 32.34
C ALA A 119 29.87 -16.03 33.80
N ALA A 120 28.70 -16.55 34.22
CA ALA A 120 28.49 -17.09 35.56
C ALA A 120 29.39 -18.31 35.84
N ALA A 121 29.53 -19.22 34.86
CA ALA A 121 30.44 -20.36 34.97
C ALA A 121 31.91 -19.91 35.13
N ASN A 122 32.34 -18.94 34.31
CA ASN A 122 33.69 -18.38 34.37
C ASN A 122 33.96 -17.69 35.73
N GLU A 123 32.99 -16.94 36.27
CA GLU A 123 33.12 -16.29 37.57
C GLU A 123 33.21 -17.31 38.72
N ALA A 124 32.39 -18.36 38.67
CA ALA A 124 32.44 -19.44 39.66
C ALA A 124 33.79 -20.19 39.65
N GLU A 125 34.35 -20.45 38.47
CA GLU A 125 35.68 -21.05 38.33
C GLU A 125 36.77 -20.11 38.84
N ALA A 126 36.72 -18.82 38.48
CA ALA A 126 37.64 -17.81 38.99
C ALA A 126 37.60 -17.73 40.53
N GLN A 127 36.42 -17.83 41.13
CA GLN A 127 36.28 -17.84 42.59
C GLN A 127 36.89 -19.10 43.21
N ARG A 128 36.68 -20.28 42.62
CA ARG A 128 37.32 -21.53 43.09
C ARG A 128 38.84 -21.43 43.07
N LEU A 129 39.41 -20.89 41.99
CA LEU A 129 40.85 -20.69 41.86
C LEU A 129 41.38 -19.70 42.90
N ARG A 130 40.64 -18.62 43.20
CA ARG A 130 40.99 -17.67 44.27
C ARG A 130 41.00 -18.32 45.65
N ASP A 131 39.97 -19.11 45.95
CA ASP A 131 39.87 -19.82 47.23
C ASP A 131 40.99 -20.87 47.39
N GLU A 132 41.33 -21.58 46.31
CA GLU A 132 42.44 -22.54 46.30
C GLU A 132 43.79 -21.84 46.48
N ALA A 133 44.04 -20.74 45.77
CA ALA A 133 45.26 -19.94 45.93
C ALA A 133 45.38 -19.38 47.36
N ALA A 134 44.27 -18.92 47.96
CA ALA A 134 44.25 -18.46 49.35
C ALA A 134 44.59 -19.59 50.34
N LYS A 135 44.06 -20.81 50.11
CA LYS A 135 44.41 -21.99 50.92
C LYS A 135 45.89 -22.35 50.80
N GLN A 136 46.45 -22.35 49.59
CA GLN A 136 47.87 -22.61 49.35
C GLN A 136 48.77 -21.56 50.01
N ALA A 137 48.41 -20.28 49.92
CA ALA A 137 49.13 -19.19 50.59
C ALA A 137 49.10 -19.35 52.12
N ALA A 138 47.94 -19.68 52.71
CA ALA A 138 47.80 -19.91 54.14
C ALA A 138 48.62 -21.12 54.61
N ALA A 139 48.62 -22.22 53.86
CA ALA A 139 49.45 -23.40 54.14
C ALA A 139 50.96 -23.05 54.09
N THR A 140 51.37 -22.24 53.12
CA THR A 140 52.77 -21.80 52.97
C THR A 140 53.21 -20.95 54.17
N LEU A 141 52.38 -19.98 54.59
CA LEU A 141 52.64 -19.14 55.78
C LEU A 141 52.66 -19.95 57.08
N ALA A 142 51.80 -20.96 57.23
CA ALA A 142 51.79 -21.83 58.40
C ALA A 142 53.02 -22.76 58.49
N SER A 143 53.62 -23.09 57.34
CA SER A 143 54.85 -23.89 57.24
C SER A 143 56.14 -23.08 57.31
N ALA A 144 56.07 -21.74 57.36
CA ALA A 144 57.24 -20.88 57.42
C ALA A 144 57.97 -21.04 58.78
N PRO A 145 59.29 -21.36 58.79
CA PRO A 145 60.03 -21.57 60.02
C PRO A 145 60.09 -20.28 60.84
N LYS A 146 59.77 -20.36 62.14
CA LYS A 146 59.97 -19.26 63.10
C LYS A 146 61.46 -18.99 63.27
N SER A 147 62.01 -18.09 62.47
CA SER A 147 63.36 -17.57 62.64
C SER A 147 63.47 -16.86 63.99
N LYS A 148 64.18 -17.48 64.92
CA LYS A 148 64.53 -16.99 66.26
C LYS A 148 65.34 -15.69 66.12
N PRO A 149 65.04 -14.59 66.84
CA PRO A 149 65.88 -13.40 66.78
C PRO A 149 67.22 -13.72 67.45
N GLY A 150 68.29 -13.76 66.63
CA GLY A 150 69.65 -13.82 67.11
C GLY A 150 69.98 -12.54 67.85
N LYS A 151 70.43 -12.65 69.10
CA LYS A 151 71.06 -11.55 69.84
C LYS A 151 72.21 -11.00 69.00
N ALA A 152 72.11 -9.75 68.58
CA ALA A 152 73.26 -8.97 68.18
C ALA A 152 74.00 -8.57 69.46
N ASP A 153 75.19 -9.11 69.63
CA ASP A 153 76.18 -8.70 70.62
C ASP A 153 77.27 -7.89 69.89
N GLN A 154 77.77 -6.86 70.58
CA GLN A 154 79.01 -6.09 70.32
C GLN A 154 79.00 -4.98 69.25
N ALA A 155 78.98 -3.72 69.72
CA ALA A 155 80.20 -2.91 69.90
C ALA A 155 79.95 -1.80 70.93
#